data_AF-A0AAU5Z1U1-F1
#
_entry.id   AF-A0AAU5Z1U1-F1
#
_cell.length_a   1.000
_cell.length_b   1.000
_cell.length_c   1.000
_cell.angle_alpha   90.00
_cell.angle_beta   90.00
_cell.angle_gamma   90.00
#
_symmetry.space_group_name_H-M   'P 1'
#
loop_
_entity.id
_entity.type
_entity.pdbx_description
1 polymer ?
#
loop_
_entity_poly.entity_id
_entity_poly.type
_entity_poly.pdbx_seq_one_letter_code
_entity_poly.pdbx_strand_id
1 'polypeptide(L)'
;MSRPPLPIGSWGNISTRVEKTDAKGKPITYLSKARIRDHDGHVRPVTAVGKTKTTAERNLLKKLQDRAKTNQSGELTAMHKITHLL
;
A
#
# COMPACT_ATOMS: atom_id res chain seq x y z
N MET A 1 7.36 -26.00 -13.09
CA MET A 1 6.08 -25.87 -12.35
C MET A 1 5.54 -24.47 -12.55
N SER A 2 4.30 -24.34 -13.03
CA SER A 2 3.58 -23.07 -13.10
C SER A 2 3.40 -22.49 -11.70
N ARG A 3 3.88 -21.27 -11.44
CA ARG A 3 3.65 -20.61 -10.16
C ARG A 3 2.14 -20.31 -10.03
N PRO A 4 1.48 -20.72 -8.94
CA PRO A 4 0.10 -20.31 -8.71
C PRO A 4 0.03 -18.77 -8.69
N PRO A 5 -1.06 -18.18 -9.23
CA PRO A 5 -1.22 -16.73 -9.24
C PRO A 5 -1.23 -16.19 -7.81
N LEU A 6 -0.68 -14.98 -7.63
CA LEU A 6 -0.69 -14.29 -6.33
C LEU A 6 -2.14 -14.23 -5.78
N PRO A 7 -2.38 -14.67 -4.53
CA PRO A 7 -3.71 -14.58 -3.91
C PRO A 7 -4.24 -13.15 -3.93
N ILE A 8 -5.56 -12.99 -4.02
CA ILE A 8 -6.21 -11.68 -3.99
C ILE A 8 -5.85 -10.94 -2.68
N GLY A 9 -5.56 -9.65 -2.73
CA GLY A 9 -5.14 -8.86 -1.56
C GLY A 9 -3.68 -9.07 -1.13
N SER A 10 -2.90 -9.89 -1.84
CA SER A 10 -1.46 -10.00 -1.62
C SER A 10 -0.67 -8.90 -2.34
N TRP A 11 0.49 -8.56 -1.79
CA TRP A 11 1.40 -7.55 -2.36
C TRP A 11 2.80 -8.12 -2.58
N GLY A 12 3.49 -7.55 -3.56
CA GLY A 12 4.89 -7.87 -3.85
C GLY A 12 5.87 -7.23 -2.87
N ASN A 13 7.16 -7.37 -3.14
CA ASN A 13 8.22 -6.82 -2.29
C ASN A 13 8.05 -5.32 -2.04
N ILE A 14 8.28 -4.92 -0.79
CA ILE A 14 8.34 -3.52 -0.38
C ILE A 14 9.73 -2.99 -0.71
N SER A 15 9.79 -1.86 -1.41
CA SER A 15 11.03 -1.14 -1.66
C SER A 15 10.94 0.23 -1.02
N THR A 16 12.00 0.62 -0.31
CA THR A 16 12.07 1.92 0.39
C THR A 16 13.27 2.71 -0.10
N ARG A 17 13.05 3.98 -0.47
CA ARG A 17 14.08 4.91 -0.93
C ARG A 17 13.99 6.22 -0.17
N VAL A 18 15.09 6.97 -0.14
CA VAL A 18 15.06 8.37 0.30
C VAL A 18 14.29 9.18 -0.74
N GLU A 19 13.34 9.99 -0.28
CA GLU A 19 12.54 10.87 -1.14
C GLU A 19 13.00 12.32 -1.04
N LYS A 20 13.31 12.78 0.17
CA LYS A 20 13.82 14.13 0.39
C LYS A 20 15.00 14.12 1.35
N THR A 21 15.95 15.00 1.08
CA THR A 21 17.12 15.30 1.91
C THR A 21 17.11 16.76 2.32
N ASP A 22 17.67 17.05 3.49
CA ASP A 22 17.94 18.41 3.97
C ASP A 22 19.14 19.03 3.22
N ALA A 23 19.37 20.34 3.41
CA ALA A 23 20.50 21.09 2.85
C ALA A 23 21.88 20.49 3.20
N LYS A 24 21.97 19.73 4.30
CA LYS A 24 23.18 18.99 4.71
C LYS A 24 23.26 17.56 4.16
N GLY A 25 22.38 17.18 3.22
CA GLY A 25 22.32 15.84 2.63
C GLY A 25 21.69 14.76 3.51
N LYS A 26 21.14 15.11 4.68
CA LYS A 26 20.52 14.15 5.59
C LYS A 26 19.11 13.76 5.12
N PRO A 27 18.74 12.47 5.08
CA PRO A 27 17.38 12.05 4.74
C PRO A 27 16.34 12.60 5.72
N ILE A 28 15.34 13.31 5.21
CA ILE A 28 14.20 13.83 6.00
C ILE A 28 12.89 13.08 5.70
N THR A 29 12.81 12.40 4.56
CA THR A 29 11.63 11.65 4.17
C THR A 29 12.02 10.41 3.39
N TYR A 30 11.40 9.30 3.74
CA TYR A 30 11.52 8.02 3.05
C TYR A 30 10.20 7.69 2.39
N LEU A 31 10.25 7.17 1.17
CA LEU A 31 9.11 6.63 0.45
C LEU A 31 9.26 5.12 0.34
N SER A 32 8.24 4.40 0.82
CA SER A 32 8.07 2.98 0.59
C SER A 32 7.01 2.75 -0.48
N LYS A 33 7.27 1.82 -1.40
CA LYS A 33 6.34 1.42 -2.46
C LYS A 33 6.21 -0.09 -2.56
N ALA A 34 5.02 -0.56 -2.91
CA ALA A 34 4.73 -1.94 -3.29
C ALA A 34 3.62 -1.97 -4.36
N ARG A 35 3.42 -3.13 -4.98
CA ARG A 35 2.29 -3.37 -5.87
C ARG A 35 1.37 -4.39 -5.21
N ILE A 36 0.09 -4.07 -5.10
CA ILE A 36 -0.96 -4.95 -4.58
C ILE A 36 -1.84 -5.41 -5.72
N ARG A 37 -2.30 -6.67 -5.67
CA ARG A 37 -3.38 -7.15 -6.52
C ARG A 37 -4.70 -6.94 -5.79
N ASP A 38 -5.42 -5.91 -6.19
CA ASP A 38 -6.73 -5.59 -5.63
C ASP A 38 -7.78 -6.64 -6.04
N HIS A 39 -8.97 -6.61 -5.44
CA HIS A 39 -10.01 -7.63 -5.64
C HIS A 39 -10.62 -7.62 -7.05
N ASP A 40 -10.56 -6.48 -7.73
CA ASP A 40 -10.86 -6.35 -9.17
C ASP A 40 -9.85 -7.09 -10.06
N GLY A 41 -8.83 -7.73 -9.48
CA GLY A 41 -7.78 -8.45 -10.17
C GLY A 41 -6.68 -7.55 -10.73
N HIS A 42 -6.83 -6.22 -10.61
CA HIS A 42 -5.87 -5.25 -11.11
C HIS A 42 -4.71 -5.04 -10.14
N VAL A 43 -3.51 -4.87 -10.70
CA VAL A 43 -2.30 -4.63 -9.92
C VAL A 43 -2.01 -3.13 -9.84
N ARG A 44 -2.19 -2.52 -8.67
CA ARG A 44 -2.00 -1.08 -8.45
C ARG A 44 -0.77 -0.79 -7.60
N PRO A 45 0.01 0.26 -7.92
CA PRO A 45 1.08 0.71 -7.05
C PRO A 45 0.50 1.42 -5.82
N VAL A 46 1.06 1.14 -4.64
CA VAL A 46 0.75 1.82 -3.38
C VAL A 46 2.04 2.38 -2.82
N THR A 47 1.97 3.62 -2.36
CA THR A 47 3.09 4.31 -1.74
C THR A 47 2.71 4.86 -0.37
N ALA A 48 3.68 4.93 0.52
CA ALA A 48 3.59 5.65 1.78
C ALA A 48 4.91 6.32 2.12
N VAL A 49 4.82 7.43 2.85
CA VAL A 49 5.97 8.19 3.30
C VAL A 49 6.13 8.11 4.80
N GLY A 50 7.35 8.34 5.29
CA GLY A 50 7.67 8.39 6.70
C GLY A 50 8.95 9.17 6.97
N LYS A 51 9.13 9.63 8.22
CA LYS A 51 10.34 10.34 8.64
C LYS A 51 11.58 9.42 8.71
N THR A 52 11.35 8.12 8.83
CA THR A 52 12.37 7.07 8.86
C THR A 52 12.02 5.94 7.90
N LYS A 53 12.99 5.13 7.51
CA LYS A 53 12.76 3.94 6.67
C LYS A 53 11.66 3.03 7.24
N THR A 54 11.77 2.70 8.53
CA THR A 54 10.81 1.83 9.22
C THR A 54 9.40 2.42 9.32
N THR A 55 9.29 3.75 9.51
CA THR A 55 7.96 4.39 9.58
C THR A 55 7.28 4.41 8.21
N ALA A 56 8.03 4.66 7.13
CA ALA A 56 7.50 4.56 5.77
C ALA A 56 7.00 3.14 5.45
N GLU A 57 7.76 2.12 5.85
CA GLU A 57 7.38 0.71 5.66
C GLU A 57 6.14 0.32 6.46
N ARG A 58 6.05 0.71 7.74
CA ARG A 58 4.86 0.46 8.56
C ARG A 58 3.62 1.17 8.02
N ASN A 59 3.77 2.41 7.56
CA ASN A 59 2.67 3.17 6.95
C ASN A 59 2.20 2.49 5.65
N LEU A 60 3.14 1.97 4.85
CA LEU A 60 2.80 1.22 3.64
C LEU A 60 2.07 -0.08 3.99
N LEU A 61 2.58 -0.85 4.95
CA LEU A 61 1.96 -2.09 5.41
C LEU A 61 0.54 -1.86 5.90
N LYS A 62 0.29 -0.78 6.66
CA LYS A 62 -1.05 -0.41 7.09
C LYS A 62 -1.98 -0.17 5.90
N LYS A 63 -1.55 0.65 4.91
CA LYS A 63 -2.34 0.89 3.68
C LYS A 63 -2.64 -0.39 2.90
N LEU A 64 -1.69 -1.32 2.84
CA LEU A 64 -1.84 -2.60 2.14
C LEU A 64 -2.83 -3.52 2.88
N GLN A 65 -2.74 -3.58 4.22
CA GLN A 65 -3.68 -4.33 5.05
C GLN A 65 -5.09 -3.76 4.97
N ASP A 66 -5.23 -2.44 5.00
CA ASP A 66 -6.52 -1.77 4.88
C ASP A 66 -7.16 -2.09 3.53
N ARG A 67 -6.41 -2.01 2.41
CA ARG A 67 -6.91 -2.40 1.09
C ARG A 67 -7.26 -3.89 0.96
N ALA A 68 -6.49 -4.76 1.61
CA ALA A 68 -6.79 -6.19 1.65
C ALA A 68 -8.08 -6.48 2.44
N LYS A 69 -8.35 -5.75 3.53
CA LYS A 69 -9.52 -5.91 4.40
C LYS A 69 -10.78 -5.25 3.86
N THR A 70 -10.71 -3.97 3.45
CA THR A 70 -11.86 -3.20 2.97
C THR A 70 -12.55 -3.85 1.77
N ASN A 71 -11.80 -4.64 0.98
CA ASN A 71 -12.35 -5.34 -0.18
C ASN A 71 -12.74 -6.82 0.10
N GLN A 72 -12.56 -7.33 1.32
CA GLN A 72 -13.11 -8.63 1.76
C GLN A 72 -14.56 -8.51 2.28
N SER A 73 -15.04 -7.29 2.52
CA SER A 73 -16.44 -6.99 2.77
C SER A 73 -17.20 -7.09 1.45
N GLY A 74 -17.53 -8.33 1.06
CA GLY A 74 -18.32 -8.65 -0.12
C GLY A 74 -19.67 -7.92 -0.13
N GLU A 75 -20.06 -7.51 -1.34
CA GLU A 75 -21.31 -6.84 -1.70
C GLU A 75 -21.47 -5.38 -1.25
N LEU A 76 -20.83 -4.47 -1.99
CA LEU A 76 -21.37 -3.11 -2.15
C LEU A 76 -22.69 -3.19 -2.96
N THR A 77 -23.77 -3.58 -2.31
CA THR A 77 -25.13 -3.33 -2.84
C THR A 77 -25.40 -1.83 -2.80
N ALA A 78 -26.32 -1.33 -3.65
CA ALA A 78 -26.64 0.09 -3.84
C ALA A 78 -27.03 0.87 -2.54
N MET A 79 -27.11 0.20 -1.40
CA MET A 79 -27.43 0.75 -0.08
C MET A 79 -26.21 1.17 0.73
N HIS A 80 -24.98 0.90 0.29
CA HIS A 80 -23.78 1.22 1.07
C HIS A 80 -23.32 2.66 0.83
N LYS A 81 -23.57 3.56 1.79
CA LYS A 81 -23.03 4.93 1.81
C LYS A 81 -21.55 4.90 2.18
N ILE A 82 -20.70 5.44 1.31
CA ILE A 82 -19.29 5.71 1.61
C ILE A 82 -19.24 6.99 2.46
N THR A 83 -19.05 6.85 3.77
CA THR A 83 -19.10 8.00 4.70
C THR A 83 -17.76 8.68 4.95
N HIS A 84 -16.68 8.31 4.26
CA HIS A 84 -15.42 9.03 4.47
C HIS A 84 -14.50 9.04 3.23
N LEU A 85 -14.35 10.22 2.65
CA LEU A 85 -13.16 10.63 1.89
C LEU A 85 -12.55 11.78 2.69
N LEU A 86 -11.40 11.54 3.31
CA LEU A 86 -10.56 12.56 3.95
C LEU A 86 -9.21 12.59 3.23
#